data_AF-A0A3B8VHT0-F1
#
_entry.id   AF-A0A3B8VHT0-F1
#
_cell.length_a   1.000
_cell.length_b   1.000
_cell.length_c   1.000
_cell.angle_alpha   90.00
_cell.angle_beta   90.00
_cell.angle_gamma   90.00
#
_symmetry.space_group_name_H-M   'P 1'
#
loop_
_entity.id
_entity.type
_entity.pdbx_description
1 polymer ?
#
loop_
_entity_poly.entity_id
_entity_poly.type
_entity_poly.pdbx_seq_one_letter_code
_entity_poly.pdbx_strand_id
1 'polypeptide(L)'
;KSVTLVEDRIAIFPDARTVRGAKHVRTLTALASEGHRAAAVFVVQRPDASALRPDADSDPTFHEALTRAVTAGVEVHAYNCRVSRSEIRINEPVPVLLD
;
A
#
# COMPACT_ATOMS: atom_id res chain seq x y z
N LYS A 1 3.85 -0.52 -4.83
CA LYS A 1 2.58 -0.17 -5.50
C LYS A 1 2.52 1.34 -5.61
N SER A 2 2.11 1.89 -6.74
CA SER A 2 1.94 3.34 -6.89
C SER A 2 0.53 3.74 -6.47
N VAL A 3 0.41 4.87 -5.78
CA VAL A 3 -0.86 5.41 -5.29
C VAL A 3 -0.97 6.88 -5.70
N THR A 4 -2.12 7.25 -6.24
CA THR A 4 -2.38 8.61 -6.76
C THR A 4 -3.68 9.20 -6.22
N LEU A 5 -4.64 8.36 -5.84
CA LEU A 5 -5.86 8.77 -5.16
C LEU A 5 -5.53 9.18 -3.72
N VAL A 6 -5.87 10.43 -3.38
CA VAL A 6 -5.77 10.97 -2.02
C VAL A 6 -7.01 11.82 -1.78
N GLU A 7 -7.73 11.52 -0.71
CA GLU A 7 -8.93 12.23 -0.23
C GLU A 7 -8.69 12.62 1.22
N ASP A 8 -8.95 13.88 1.58
CA ASP A 8 -8.71 14.41 2.92
C ASP A 8 -7.34 14.06 3.52
N ARG A 9 -6.30 14.14 2.68
CA ARG A 9 -4.90 13.79 2.99
C ARG A 9 -4.65 12.29 3.26
N ILE A 10 -5.62 11.42 3.03
CA ILE A 10 -5.48 9.97 3.13
C ILE A 10 -5.30 9.38 1.75
N ALA A 11 -4.17 8.70 1.50
CA ALA A 11 -3.95 7.97 0.27
C ALA A 11 -4.78 6.68 0.27
N ILE A 12 -5.47 6.42 -0.84
CA ILE A 12 -6.42 5.31 -0.94
C ILE A 12 -5.91 4.32 -1.99
N PHE A 13 -5.82 3.04 -1.62
CA PHE A 13 -5.43 1.99 -2.57
C PHE A 13 -6.21 0.68 -2.36
N PRO A 14 -6.72 0.04 -3.41
CA PRO A 14 -6.69 0.51 -4.79
C PRO A 14 -7.80 1.53 -5.04
N ASP A 15 -7.69 2.26 -6.14
CA ASP A 15 -8.74 3.16 -6.66
C ASP A 15 -9.77 2.44 -7.55
N ALA A 16 -9.54 1.15 -7.83
CA ALA A 16 -10.45 0.23 -8.53
C ALA A 16 -10.07 -1.24 -8.24
N ARG A 17 -10.96 -2.19 -8.56
CA ARG A 17 -10.68 -3.63 -8.39
C ARG A 17 -9.35 -4.05 -9.03
N THR A 18 -8.53 -4.79 -8.28
CA THR A 18 -7.18 -5.22 -8.68
C THR A 18 -6.90 -6.70 -8.35
N VAL A 19 -7.34 -7.59 -9.23
CA VAL A 19 -7.05 -9.04 -9.14
C VAL A 19 -5.54 -9.31 -9.03
N ARG A 20 -4.73 -8.55 -9.78
CA ARG A 20 -3.27 -8.64 -9.74
C ARG A 20 -2.68 -8.17 -8.42
N GLY A 21 -3.24 -7.11 -7.82
CA GLY A 21 -2.83 -6.63 -6.50
C GLY A 21 -2.98 -7.71 -5.44
N ALA A 22 -4.17 -8.31 -5.36
CA ALA A 22 -4.46 -9.36 -4.39
C ALA A 22 -3.58 -10.61 -4.61
N LYS A 23 -3.33 -11.00 -5.86
CA LYS A 23 -2.41 -12.11 -6.19
C LYS A 23 -0.99 -11.85 -5.66
N HIS A 24 -0.44 -10.66 -5.91
CA HIS A 24 0.91 -10.33 -5.45
C HIS A 24 1.01 -10.35 -3.92
N VAL A 25 0.01 -9.83 -3.22
CA VAL A 25 -0.02 -9.85 -1.75
C VAL A 25 -0.04 -11.27 -1.22
N ARG A 26 -0.86 -12.17 -1.80
CA ARG A 26 -0.86 -13.60 -1.43
C ARG A 26 0.50 -14.28 -1.66
N THR A 27 1.23 -13.91 -2.73
CA THR A 27 2.60 -14.40 -2.94
C THR A 27 3.54 -13.93 -1.83
N LEU A 28 3.45 -12.67 -1.39
CA LEU A 28 4.23 -12.17 -0.26
C LEU A 28 3.87 -12.91 1.04
N THR A 29 2.58 -13.19 1.27
CA THR A 29 2.11 -13.98 2.41
C THR A 29 2.74 -15.37 2.41
N ALA A 30 2.77 -16.07 1.27
CA ALA A 30 3.38 -17.39 1.17
C ALA A 30 4.88 -17.35 1.52
N LEU A 31 5.62 -16.37 0.98
CA LEU A 31 7.03 -16.18 1.29
C LEU A 31 7.27 -15.88 2.78
N ALA A 32 6.42 -15.05 3.40
CA ALA A 32 6.51 -14.77 4.83
C ALA A 32 6.27 -16.03 5.68
N SER A 33 5.29 -16.85 5.32
CA SER A 33 5.01 -18.13 5.98
C SER A 33 6.15 -19.16 5.82
N GLU A 34 6.93 -19.05 4.75
CA GLU A 34 8.15 -19.86 4.53
C GLU A 34 9.38 -19.33 5.30
N GLY A 35 9.21 -18.24 6.08
CA GLY A 35 10.26 -17.62 6.88
C GLY A 35 11.10 -16.58 6.14
N HIS A 36 10.72 -16.21 4.92
CA HIS A 36 11.37 -15.12 4.20
C HIS A 36 10.85 -13.76 4.66
N ARG A 37 11.76 -12.78 4.72
CA ARG A 37 11.35 -11.38 4.92
C ARG A 37 10.65 -10.88 3.66
N ALA A 38 9.39 -10.46 3.78
CA ALA A 38 8.57 -9.96 2.68
C ALA A 38 7.95 -8.60 3.04
N ALA A 39 7.87 -7.70 2.06
CA ALA A 39 7.31 -6.37 2.26
C ALA A 39 6.45 -5.89 1.07
N ALA A 40 5.33 -5.24 1.39
CA ALA A 40 4.56 -4.43 0.45
C ALA A 40 4.86 -2.95 0.68
N VAL A 41 5.49 -2.30 -0.31
CA VAL A 41 5.81 -0.87 -0.25
C VAL A 41 4.86 -0.09 -1.15
N PHE A 42 4.18 0.90 -0.60
CA PHE A 42 3.30 1.83 -1.29
C PHE A 42 3.98 3.19 -1.44
N VAL A 43 3.95 3.73 -2.64
CA VAL A 43 4.56 5.03 -2.96
C VAL A 43 3.45 5.94 -3.45
N VAL A 44 3.12 6.91 -2.60
CA VAL A 44 2.10 7.92 -2.87
C VAL A 44 2.76 9.07 -3.62
N GLN A 45 2.43 9.23 -4.89
CA GLN A 45 3.06 10.25 -5.76
C GLN A 45 2.47 11.64 -5.55
N ARG A 46 2.22 12.00 -4.29
CA ARG A 46 1.55 13.21 -3.85
C ARG A 46 2.09 13.60 -2.46
N PRO A 47 2.59 14.83 -2.27
CA PRO A 47 3.20 15.23 -1.00
C PRO A 47 2.19 15.54 0.10
N ASP A 48 0.91 15.70 -0.26
CA ASP A 48 -0.16 16.06 0.65
C ASP A 48 -0.76 14.87 1.42
N ALA A 49 -0.38 13.64 1.09
CA ALA A 49 -0.77 12.46 1.84
C ALA A 49 -0.03 12.37 3.18
N SER A 50 -0.79 12.23 4.27
CA SER A 50 -0.29 12.02 5.63
C SER A 50 -0.55 10.62 6.18
N ALA A 51 -1.30 9.77 5.47
CA ALA A 51 -1.49 8.36 5.78
C ALA A 51 -1.90 7.60 4.51
N LEU A 52 -1.92 6.27 4.59
CA LEU A 52 -2.49 5.39 3.56
C LEU A 52 -3.51 4.44 4.18
N ARG A 53 -4.64 4.22 3.49
CA ARG A 53 -5.67 3.24 3.86
C ARG A 53 -5.95 2.31 2.67
N PRO A 54 -5.98 0.97 2.87
CA PRO A 54 -6.45 0.06 1.86
C PRO A 54 -7.97 0.16 1.72
N ASP A 55 -8.47 0.29 0.49
CA ASP A 55 -9.89 0.50 0.25
C ASP A 55 -10.67 -0.81 0.11
N ALA A 56 -11.51 -1.10 1.09
CA ALA A 56 -12.40 -2.26 1.08
C ALA A 56 -13.59 -2.05 0.13
N ASP A 57 -14.02 -0.82 -0.11
CA ASP A 57 -15.17 -0.53 -0.99
C ASP A 57 -14.79 -0.77 -2.46
N SER A 58 -13.60 -0.29 -2.87
CA SER A 58 -13.07 -0.55 -4.22
C SER A 58 -12.68 -2.01 -4.44
N ASP A 59 -12.02 -2.65 -3.49
CA ASP A 59 -11.61 -4.06 -3.60
C ASP A 59 -11.51 -4.79 -2.25
N PRO A 60 -12.59 -5.44 -1.79
CA PRO A 60 -12.60 -6.15 -0.51
C PRO A 60 -11.65 -7.35 -0.53
N THR A 61 -11.39 -7.96 -1.69
CA THR A 61 -10.46 -9.08 -1.82
C THR A 61 -9.01 -8.64 -1.65
N PHE A 62 -8.67 -7.44 -2.14
CA PHE A 62 -7.36 -6.86 -1.91
C PHE A 62 -7.17 -6.49 -0.42
N HIS A 63 -8.16 -5.81 0.17
CA HIS A 63 -8.14 -5.43 1.57
C HIS A 63 -7.93 -6.66 2.48
N GLU A 64 -8.77 -7.70 2.32
CA GLU A 64 -8.63 -8.95 3.09
C GLU A 64 -7.27 -9.62 2.88
N ALA A 65 -6.76 -9.66 1.64
CA ALA A 65 -5.46 -10.23 1.36
C ALA A 65 -4.34 -9.47 2.07
N LEU A 66 -4.38 -8.14 2.11
CA LEU A 66 -3.38 -7.31 2.77
C LEU A 66 -3.42 -7.47 4.29
N THR A 67 -4.62 -7.46 4.88
CA THR A 67 -4.80 -7.69 6.32
C THR A 67 -4.26 -9.05 6.73
N ARG A 68 -4.54 -10.11 5.96
CA ARG A 68 -3.97 -11.45 6.20
C ARG A 68 -2.45 -11.48 6.04
N ALA A 69 -1.90 -10.76 5.06
CA ALA A 69 -0.47 -10.70 4.84
C ALA A 69 0.27 -10.10 6.05
N VAL A 70 -0.28 -9.03 6.64
CA VAL A 70 0.28 -8.41 7.84
C VAL A 70 0.29 -9.39 9.01
N THR A 71 -0.80 -10.11 9.24
CA THR A 71 -0.87 -11.16 10.27
C THR A 71 0.14 -12.28 10.04
N ALA A 72 0.47 -12.59 8.78
CA ALA A 72 1.48 -13.58 8.41
C ALA A 72 2.92 -13.06 8.46
N GLY A 73 3.15 -11.81 8.86
CA GLY A 73 4.50 -11.22 8.99
C GLY A 73 5.00 -10.47 7.76
N VAL A 74 4.13 -10.17 6.78
CA VAL A 74 4.49 -9.26 5.69
C VAL A 74 4.53 -7.82 6.22
N GLU A 75 5.66 -7.15 6.04
CA GLU A 75 5.80 -5.74 6.38
C GLU A 75 5.02 -4.87 5.38
N VAL A 76 4.35 -3.83 5.88
CA VAL A 76 3.64 -2.88 5.02
C VAL A 76 4.14 -1.47 5.28
N HIS A 77 4.68 -0.85 4.24
CA HIS A 77 5.29 0.47 4.30
C HIS A 77 4.60 1.40 3.32
N ALA A 78 4.40 2.66 3.70
CA ALA A 78 3.94 3.70 2.78
C ALA A 78 4.83 4.94 2.91
N TYR A 79 5.06 5.60 1.77
CA TYR A 79 5.81 6.84 1.69
C TYR A 79 5.09 7.82 0.77
N ASN A 80 5.09 9.10 1.14
CA ASN A 80 4.70 10.16 0.23
C ASN A 80 5.92 10.64 -0.59
N CYS A 81 5.65 11.35 -1.68
CA CYS A 81 6.69 11.89 -2.56
C CYS A 81 6.50 13.38 -2.76
N ARG A 82 7.63 14.11 -2.83
CA ARG A 82 7.66 15.42 -3.48
C ARG A 82 7.80 15.18 -4.98
N VAL A 83 6.85 15.72 -5.74
CA VAL A 83 6.80 15.63 -7.20
C VAL A 83 7.01 17.03 -7.76
N SER A 84 8.00 17.17 -8.65
CA SER A 84 8.30 18.41 -9.36
C SER A 84 8.51 18.12 -10.85
N ARG A 85 8.70 19.16 -11.66
CA ARG A 85 9.01 18.98 -13.09
C ARG A 85 10.40 18.40 -13.36
N SER A 86 11.31 18.51 -12.40
CA SER A 86 12.72 18.07 -12.54
C SER A 86 13.00 16.73 -11.87
N GLU A 87 12.26 16.39 -10.80
CA GLU A 87 12.48 15.16 -10.04
C GLU A 87 11.22 14.67 -9.31
N ILE A 88 11.21 13.38 -9.00
CA ILE A 88 10.32 12.75 -8.03
C ILE A 88 11.19 12.15 -6.93
N ARG A 89 10.92 12.53 -5.68
CA ARG A 89 11.71 12.08 -4.53
C ARG A 89 10.79 11.57 -3.41
N ILE A 90 11.11 10.39 -2.87
CA ILE A 90 10.51 9.93 -1.61
C ILE A 90 10.79 10.98 -0.53
N ASN A 91 9.74 11.43 0.15
CA ASN A 91 9.83 12.50 1.13
C ASN A 91 9.84 11.94 2.55
N GLU A 92 8.73 11.38 3.02
CA GLU A 92 8.65 10.83 4.37
C GLU A 92 7.77 9.56 4.42
N PRO A 93 8.00 8.66 5.40
CA PRO A 93 7.09 7.57 5.66
C PRO A 93 5.75 8.13 6.17
N VAL A 94 4.66 7.49 5.76
CA VAL A 94 3.32 7.77 6.27
C VAL A 94 2.74 6.49 6.89
N PRO A 95 1.95 6.59 7.97
CA PRO A 95 1.30 5.44 8.58
C PRO A 95 0.37 4.74 7.59
N VAL A 96 0.29 3.41 7.72
CA VAL A 96 -0.70 2.58 7.02
C VAL A 96 -1.78 2.20 8.03
N LEU A 97 -3.00 2.64 7.77
CA LEU A 97 -4.19 2.39 8.59
C LEU A 97 -4.84 1.11 8.08
N LEU A 98 -4.86 0.04 8.87
CA LEU A 98 -5.33 -1.30 8.47
C LEU A 98 -6.69 -1.68 9.07
N ASP A 99 -7.34 -0.69 9.67
CA ASP A 99 -8.61 -0.78 10.40
C ASP A 99 -9.80 -1.19 9.51
#